data_AF-A0A945WTI3-F1
#
_entry.id   AF-A0A945WTI3-F1
#
_cell.length_a   1.000
_cell.length_b   1.000
_cell.length_c   1.000
_cell.angle_alpha   90.00
_cell.angle_beta   90.00
_cell.angle_gamma   90.00
#
_symmetry.space_group_name_H-M   'P 1'
#
loop_
_entity.id
_entity.type
_entity.pdbx_description
1 polymer ?
#
loop_
_entity_poly.entity_id
_entity_poly.type
_entity_poly.pdbx_seq_one_letter_code
_entity_poly.pdbx_strand_id
1 'polypeptide(L)'
;MTTANALQADTAMMAAGRTARPVASGDVQQIRKVAEDFEAVFLSQMLKPMFANLGAEKPFGGGSGEDMWRSLQVDEFGKAISRKGGIGIADNIFREMLKLQEAN
;
A
#
# COMPACT_ATOMS: atom_id res chain seq x y z
N MET A 1 -29.86 21.80 -49.39
CA MET A 1 -29.77 22.23 -47.97
C MET A 1 -30.91 21.52 -47.26
N THR A 2 -30.76 20.52 -46.39
CA THR A 2 -29.81 20.31 -45.30
C THR A 2 -30.05 18.90 -44.72
N THR A 3 -29.14 17.92 -44.88
CA THR A 3 -29.18 16.65 -44.13
C THR A 3 -27.78 16.01 -43.96
N ALA A 4 -26.74 16.81 -43.72
CA ALA A 4 -25.36 16.30 -43.60
C ALA A 4 -24.74 16.41 -42.19
N ASN A 5 -25.53 16.63 -41.13
CA ASN A 5 -25.00 16.92 -39.78
C ASN A 5 -25.22 15.81 -38.74
N ALA A 6 -25.90 14.71 -39.08
CA ALA A 6 -26.24 13.67 -38.09
C ALA A 6 -25.11 12.63 -37.86
N LEU A 7 -24.23 12.41 -38.84
CA LEU A 7 -23.16 11.41 -38.75
C LEU A 7 -21.88 11.90 -38.06
N GLN A 8 -21.74 13.21 -37.85
CA GLN A 8 -20.61 13.81 -37.12
C GLN A 8 -20.86 13.89 -35.60
N ALA A 9 -22.13 13.84 -35.17
CA ALA A 9 -22.50 13.89 -33.75
C ALA A 9 -22.13 12.58 -33.02
N ASP A 10 -22.29 11.43 -33.67
CA ASP A 10 -21.95 10.13 -33.08
C ASP A 10 -20.44 9.91 -32.94
N THR A 11 -19.63 10.47 -33.83
CA THR A 11 -18.16 10.39 -33.75
C THR A 11 -17.58 11.30 -32.67
N ALA A 12 -18.26 12.42 -32.35
CA ALA A 12 -17.86 13.32 -31.27
C ALA A 12 -18.10 12.73 -29.87
N MET A 13 -19.11 11.86 -29.71
CA MET A 13 -19.40 11.23 -28.42
C MET A 13 -18.48 10.05 -28.07
N MET A 14 -17.78 9.46 -29.05
CA MET A 14 -16.76 8.43 -28.79
C MET A 14 -15.41 9.02 -28.35
N ALA A 15 -15.17 10.33 -28.55
CA ALA A 15 -13.95 11.02 -28.12
C ALA A 15 -14.01 11.50 -26.66
N ALA A 16 -15.18 11.41 -26.01
CA ALA A 16 -15.37 11.73 -24.59
C ALA A 16 -15.08 10.53 -23.66
N GLY A 17 -14.33 9.53 -24.16
CA GLY A 17 -13.72 8.52 -23.30
C GLY A 17 -12.77 9.20 -22.34
N ARG A 18 -13.15 9.20 -21.05
CA ARG A 18 -12.38 9.70 -19.90
C ARG A 18 -10.88 9.63 -20.20
N THR A 19 -10.27 10.80 -20.42
CA THR A 19 -8.82 10.92 -20.45
C THR A 19 -8.33 10.57 -19.05
N ALA A 20 -7.93 9.31 -18.85
CA ALA A 20 -7.30 8.86 -17.62
C ALA A 20 -6.18 9.85 -17.29
N ARG A 21 -6.23 10.46 -16.11
CA ARG A 21 -5.21 11.44 -15.73
C ARG A 21 -3.88 10.68 -15.66
N PRO A 22 -2.84 11.09 -16.42
CA PRO A 22 -1.56 10.41 -16.32
C PRO A 22 -1.06 10.52 -14.89
N VAL A 23 -0.82 9.37 -14.26
CA VAL A 23 -0.31 9.29 -12.89
C VAL A 23 1.04 9.99 -12.87
N ALA A 24 1.15 11.09 -12.13
CA ALA A 24 2.40 11.83 -12.05
C ALA A 24 3.46 10.95 -11.37
N SER A 25 4.74 11.10 -11.71
CA SER A 25 5.81 10.30 -11.10
C SER A 25 5.88 10.45 -9.56
N GLY A 26 5.44 11.58 -9.02
CA GLY A 26 5.26 11.80 -7.58
C GLY A 26 4.16 10.93 -6.96
N ASP A 27 3.07 10.70 -7.69
CA ASP A 27 1.97 9.84 -7.24
C ASP A 27 2.43 8.37 -7.20
N VAL A 28 3.21 7.92 -8.17
CA VAL A 28 3.74 6.54 -8.21
C VAL A 28 4.61 6.22 -7.00
N GLN A 29 5.54 7.11 -6.65
CA GLN A 29 6.43 6.92 -5.49
C GLN A 29 5.64 6.93 -4.18
N GLN A 30 4.62 7.79 -4.08
CA GLN A 30 3.75 7.84 -2.91
C GLN A 30 2.91 6.56 -2.77
N ILE A 31 2.34 6.04 -3.87
CA ILE A 31 1.60 4.77 -3.87
C ILE A 31 2.51 3.62 -3.45
N ARG A 32 3.75 3.58 -3.96
CA ARG A 32 4.73 2.56 -3.58
C ARG A 32 5.01 2.61 -2.08
N LYS A 33 5.24 3.81 -1.55
CA LYS A 33 5.47 4.00 -0.12
C LYS A 33 4.29 3.53 0.73
N VAL A 34 3.06 3.88 0.34
CA VAL A 34 1.85 3.45 1.06
C VAL A 34 1.70 1.93 1.04
N ALA A 35 2.00 1.30 -0.10
CA ALA A 35 1.94 -0.15 -0.22
C ALA A 35 2.99 -0.87 0.65
N GLU A 36 4.22 -0.34 0.72
CA GLU A 36 5.28 -0.83 1.63
C GLU A 36 4.92 -0.62 3.10
N ASP A 37 4.35 0.54 3.46
CA ASP A 37 3.90 0.84 4.82
C ASP A 37 2.74 -0.09 5.23
N PHE A 38 1.84 -0.45 4.30
CA PHE A 38 0.81 -1.45 4.54
C PHE A 38 1.39 -2.84 4.82
N GLU A 39 2.31 -3.31 3.97
CA GLU A 39 2.97 -4.60 4.16
C GLU A 39 3.77 -4.62 5.47
N ALA A 40 4.40 -3.51 5.85
CA ALA A 40 5.11 -3.39 7.12
C ALA A 40 4.18 -3.64 8.32
N VAL A 41 3.02 -2.97 8.36
CA VAL A 41 2.02 -3.17 9.43
C VAL A 41 1.54 -4.62 9.48
N PHE A 42 1.24 -5.19 8.31
CA PHE A 42 0.84 -6.59 8.19
C PHE A 42 1.89 -7.53 8.78
N LEU A 43 3.15 -7.37 8.36
CA LEU A 43 4.27 -8.18 8.85
C LEU A 43 4.44 -8.01 10.36
N SER A 44 4.36 -6.80 10.90
CA SER A 44 4.42 -6.57 12.34
C SER A 44 3.34 -7.37 13.08
N GLN A 45 2.09 -7.39 12.59
CA GLN A 45 1.02 -8.18 13.21
C GLN A 45 1.32 -9.69 13.17
N MET A 46 1.85 -10.18 12.04
CA MET A 46 2.19 -11.59 11.87
C MET A 46 3.40 -12.03 12.71
N LEU A 47 4.32 -11.10 12.99
CA LEU A 47 5.49 -11.35 13.83
C LEU A 47 5.16 -11.35 15.33
N LYS A 48 4.12 -10.62 15.77
CA LYS A 48 3.74 -10.50 17.20
C LYS A 48 3.75 -11.84 17.96
N PRO A 49 3.15 -12.95 17.48
CA PRO A 49 3.11 -14.20 18.22
C PRO A 49 4.49 -14.80 18.50
N MET A 50 5.49 -14.57 17.63
CA MET A 50 6.86 -15.06 17.84
C MET A 50 7.52 -14.39 19.05
N PHE A 51 7.18 -13.13 19.31
CA PHE A 51 7.74 -12.33 20.41
C PHE A 51 6.87 -12.35 21.67
N ALA A 52 5.59 -12.69 21.54
CA ALA A 52 4.65 -12.76 22.66
C ALA A 52 4.99 -13.86 23.68
N ASN A 53 5.69 -14.91 23.26
CA ASN A 53 6.02 -16.07 24.10
C ASN A 53 7.50 -16.12 24.52
N LEU A 54 8.29 -15.08 24.21
CA LEU A 54 9.64 -14.90 24.74
C LEU A 54 9.50 -14.41 26.18
N GLY A 55 9.22 -15.35 27.08
CA GLY A 55 9.00 -15.08 28.50
C GLY A 55 10.16 -14.30 29.10
N ALA A 56 9.84 -13.24 29.82
CA ALA A 56 10.84 -12.44 30.49
C ALA A 56 11.37 -13.20 31.72
N GLU A 57 12.70 -13.37 31.80
CA GLU A 57 13.32 -14.12 32.90
C GLU A 57 13.30 -13.32 34.20
N LYS A 58 12.69 -13.86 35.25
CA LYS A 58 12.70 -13.26 36.58
C LYS A 58 14.10 -13.33 37.20
N PRO A 59 14.53 -12.33 38.00
CA PRO A 59 13.70 -11.27 38.61
C PRO A 59 13.75 -9.93 37.86
N PHE A 60 14.57 -9.81 36.81
CA PHE A 60 14.83 -8.54 36.12
C PHE A 60 14.13 -8.40 34.76
N GLY A 61 13.49 -9.46 34.26
CA GLY A 61 12.70 -9.46 33.04
C GLY A 61 11.21 -9.34 33.33
N GLY A 62 10.54 -8.56 32.48
CA GLY A 62 9.09 -8.45 32.42
C GLY A 62 8.63 -7.15 33.03
N GLY A 63 7.84 -6.39 32.27
CA GLY A 63 7.28 -5.11 32.71
C GLY A 63 6.75 -4.30 31.53
N SER A 64 5.88 -3.33 31.81
CA SER A 64 5.21 -2.51 30.78
C SER A 64 6.17 -1.77 29.86
N GLY A 65 7.34 -1.36 30.36
CA GLY A 65 8.38 -0.72 29.54
C GLY A 65 9.03 -1.70 28.56
N GLU A 66 9.23 -2.94 28.97
CA GLU A 66 9.76 -4.00 28.11
C GLU A 66 8.73 -4.41 27.05
N ASP A 67 7.45 -4.52 27.41
CA ASP A 67 6.37 -4.83 26.48
C ASP A 67 6.22 -3.75 25.39
N MET A 68 6.34 -2.48 25.77
CA MET A 68 6.32 -1.37 24.82
C MET A 68 7.56 -1.39 23.91
N TRP A 69 8.75 -1.61 24.46
CA TRP A 69 9.98 -1.74 23.67
C TRP A 69 9.90 -2.91 22.68
N ARG A 70 9.41 -4.08 23.12
CA ARG A 70 9.19 -5.24 22.26
C ARG A 70 8.21 -4.93 21.13
N SER A 71 7.13 -4.23 21.42
CA SER A 71 6.17 -3.81 20.39
C SER A 71 6.82 -2.91 19.34
N LEU A 72 7.60 -1.92 19.76
CA LEU A 72 8.36 -1.05 18.84
C LEU A 72 9.39 -1.83 18.03
N GLN A 73 10.06 -2.82 18.65
CA GLN A 73 11.03 -3.67 17.97
C GLN A 73 10.37 -4.53 16.87
N VAL A 74 9.21 -5.12 17.16
CA VAL A 74 8.42 -5.88 16.18
C VAL A 74 7.99 -4.98 15.02
N ASP A 75 7.58 -3.74 15.31
CA ASP A 75 7.22 -2.78 14.27
C ASP A 75 8.39 -2.42 13.35
N GLU A 76 9.59 -2.22 13.90
CA GLU A 76 10.78 -1.97 13.08
C GLU A 76 11.21 -3.20 12.27
N PHE A 77 11.03 -4.42 12.79
CA PHE A 77 11.24 -5.63 11.99
C PHE A 77 10.29 -5.70 10.80
N GLY A 78 8.99 -5.45 11.00
CA GLY A 78 8.01 -5.41 9.91
C GLY A 78 8.40 -4.40 8.82
N LYS A 79 8.81 -3.19 9.21
CA LYS A 79 9.30 -2.16 8.27
C LYS A 79 10.60 -2.57 7.56
N ALA A 80 11.55 -3.15 8.29
CA ALA A 80 12.82 -3.58 7.71
C ALA A 80 12.63 -4.70 6.68
N ILE A 81 11.74 -5.66 6.95
CA ILE A 81 11.42 -6.76 6.04
C ILE A 81 10.70 -6.21 4.80
N SER A 82 9.66 -5.38 4.98
CA SER A 82 8.94 -4.73 3.87
C SER A 82 9.90 -3.97 2.94
N ARG A 83 10.76 -3.10 3.48
CA ARG A 83 11.74 -2.32 2.71
C ARG A 83 12.78 -3.16 1.95
N LYS A 84 13.06 -4.39 2.40
CA LYS A 84 13.98 -5.31 1.72
C LYS A 84 13.32 -6.18 0.64
N GLY A 85 12.03 -5.98 0.38
CA GLY A 85 11.26 -6.71 -0.63
C GLY A 85 10.10 -7.52 -0.07
N GLY A 86 9.98 -7.62 1.27
CA GLY A 86 8.79 -8.17 1.91
C GLY A 86 8.43 -9.58 1.47
N ILE A 87 7.13 -9.84 1.39
CA ILE A 87 6.55 -11.11 0.90
C ILE A 87 5.73 -10.90 -0.39
N GLY A 88 5.78 -9.71 -0.96
CA GLY A 88 5.11 -9.34 -2.22
C GLY A 88 3.69 -8.80 -2.07
N ILE A 89 3.22 -8.54 -0.84
CA ILE A 89 1.92 -7.87 -0.61
C ILE A 89 1.98 -6.43 -1.10
N ALA A 90 3.09 -5.72 -0.84
CA ALA A 90 3.26 -4.34 -1.29
C ALA A 90 3.10 -4.22 -2.82
N ASP A 91 3.60 -5.19 -3.59
CA ASP A 91 3.47 -5.17 -5.05
C ASP A 91 2.03 -5.35 -5.53
N ASN A 92 1.24 -6.19 -4.84
CA ASN A 92 -0.18 -6.38 -5.14
C ASN A 92 -0.99 -5.13 -4.83
N ILE A 93 -0.75 -4.52 -3.66
CA ILE A 93 -1.42 -3.28 -3.25
C ILE A 93 -1.04 -2.13 -4.18
N PHE A 94 0.23 -2.00 -4.53
CA PHE A 94 0.71 -1.00 -5.47
C PHE A 94 -0.02 -1.08 -6.81
N ARG A 95 -0.13 -2.28 -7.39
CA ARG A 95 -0.86 -2.50 -8.66
C ARG A 95 -2.32 -2.12 -8.54
N GLU A 96 -2.96 -2.44 -7.43
CA GLU A 96 -4.39 -2.15 -7.25
C GLU A 96 -4.63 -0.64 -7.05
N MET A 97 -3.79 0.02 -6.26
CA MET A 97 -3.86 1.47 -6.08
C MET A 97 -3.61 2.23 -7.39
N LEU A 98 -2.73 1.73 -8.26
CA LEU A 98 -2.50 2.31 -9.58
C LEU A 98 -3.75 2.22 -10.47
N LYS A 99 -4.40 1.05 -10.53
CA LYS A 99 -5.66 0.89 -11.29
C LYS A 99 -6.76 1.82 -10.78
N LEU A 100 -6.87 2.00 -9.46
CA LEU A 100 -7.85 2.90 -8.85
C LEU A 100 -7.58 4.37 -9.20
N GLN A 101 -6.32 4.76 -9.41
CA GLN A 101 -5.98 6.09 -9.90
C GLN A 101 -6.26 6.27 -11.39
N GLU A 102 -6.03 5.23 -12.21
CA GLU A 102 -6.31 5.28 -13.64
C GLU A 102 -7.82 5.30 -13.96
N ALA A 103 -8.65 4.73 -13.08
CA ALA A 103 -10.10 4.69 -13.24
C ALA A 103 -10.83 6.01 -12.89
N ASN A 104 -10.15 6.93 -12.19
CA ASN A 104 -10.67 8.24 -11.76
C ASN A 104 -10.19 9.37 -12.67
#